data_AF-X1J485-F1
#
_entry.id   AF-X1J485-F1
#
_cell.length_a   1.000
_cell.length_b   1.000
_cell.length_c   1.000
_cell.angle_alpha   90.00
_cell.angle_beta   90.00
_cell.angle_gamma   90.00
#
_symmetry.space_group_name_H-M   'P 1'
#
loop_
_entity.id
_entity.type
_entity.pdbx_description
1 polymer ?
#
loop_
_entity_poly.entity_id
_entity_poly.type
_entity_poly.pdbx_seq_one_letter_code
_entity_poly.pdbx_strand_id
1 'polypeptide(L)' 'LTMESTHSLDIKRDFNNIRDIEKKTFTLREFNGEAQNIDIIDPYYTSDETYRKIMKIIDNQVKQALKKIIQINNSI' A
#
# COMPACT_ATOMS: atom_id res chain seq x y z
N LEU A 1 3.56 -4.44 0.91
CA LEU A 1 2.70 -3.24 0.77
C LEU A 1 3.58 -2.01 0.96
N THR A 2 3.52 -1.06 0.04
CA THR A 2 4.26 0.20 0.11
C THR A 2 3.31 1.40 0.19
N MET A 3 3.80 2.57 0.60
CA MET A 3 3.00 3.79 0.59
C MET A 3 2.97 4.46 -0.78
N GLU A 4 4.07 4.37 -1.53
CA GLU A 4 4.25 4.97 -2.85
C GLU A 4 4.66 3.92 -3.88
N SER A 5 4.33 4.21 -5.14
CA SER A 5 4.59 3.41 -6.32
C SER A 5 6.08 3.31 -6.65
N THR A 6 6.84 4.37 -6.38
CA THR A 6 8.31 4.38 -6.47
C THR A 6 8.92 3.28 -5.62
N HIS A 7 8.48 3.17 -4.35
CA HIS A 7 8.94 2.13 -3.43
C HIS A 7 8.56 0.71 -3.90
N SER A 8 7.37 0.52 -4.50
CA SER A 8 6.98 -0.81 -5.01
C SER A 8 7.81 -1.18 -6.25
N LEU A 9 8.07 -0.22 -7.13
CA LEU A 9 8.92 -0.40 -8.31
C LEU A 9 10.37 -0.74 -7.93
N ASP A 10 10.93 -0.05 -6.94
CA ASP A 10 12.28 -0.34 -6.42
C ASP A 10 12.35 -1.76 -5.85
N ILE A 11 11.38 -2.18 -5.03
CA ILE A 11 11.33 -3.55 -4.51
C ILE A 11 11.23 -4.57 -5.66
N LYS A 12 10.39 -4.33 -6.67
CA LYS A 12 10.24 -5.25 -7.80
C LYS A 12 11.53 -5.36 -8.62
N ARG A 13 12.23 -4.24 -8.83
CA ARG A 13 13.51 -4.19 -9.55
C ARG A 13 14.60 -4.93 -8.78
N ASP A 14 14.75 -4.62 -7.50
CA ASP A 14 15.87 -5.07 -6.67
C ASP A 14 15.72 -6.55 -6.25
N PHE A 15 14.48 -7.04 -6.18
CA PHE A 15 14.15 -8.43 -5.81
C PHE A 15 13.46 -9.19 -6.96
N ASN A 16 13.84 -8.90 -8.21
CA ASN A 16 13.24 -9.49 -9.41
C ASN A 16 13.40 -11.02 -9.53
N ASN A 17 14.28 -11.61 -8.72
CA ASN A 17 14.51 -13.05 -8.64
C ASN A 17 13.50 -13.78 -7.75
N ILE A 18 12.69 -13.06 -6.97
CA ILE A 18 11.65 -13.66 -6.12
C ILE A 18 10.45 -14.08 -6.98
N ARG A 19 10.07 -15.36 -6.87
CA ARG A 19 8.90 -15.88 -7.59
C ARG A 19 7.63 -15.10 -7.23
N ASP A 20 6.94 -14.66 -8.28
CA ASP A 20 5.68 -13.92 -8.20
C ASP A 20 5.81 -12.56 -7.47
N ILE A 21 7.00 -11.92 -7.49
CA ILE A 21 7.21 -10.61 -6.84
C ILE A 21 6.20 -9.55 -7.30
N GLU A 22 5.88 -9.54 -8.60
CA GLU A 22 4.86 -8.65 -9.19
C GLU A 22 3.45 -8.85 -8.60
N LYS A 23 3.14 -10.06 -8.14
CA LYS A 23 1.85 -10.41 -7.54
C LYS A 23 1.86 -10.31 -6.01
N LYS A 24 2.98 -9.93 -5.42
CA LYS A 24 3.17 -9.84 -3.95
C LYS A 24 3.52 -8.42 -3.50
N THR A 25 3.90 -7.56 -4.42
CA THR A 25 4.33 -6.19 -4.13
C THR A 25 3.36 -5.19 -4.77
N PHE A 26 2.64 -4.48 -3.90
CA PHE A 26 1.64 -3.47 -4.27
C PHE A 26 1.79 -2.25 -3.36
N THR A 27 1.29 -1.10 -3.78
CA THR A 27 0.97 -0.05 -2.81
C THR A 27 -0.20 -0.47 -1.93
N LEU A 28 -0.37 0.17 -0.77
CA LEU A 28 -1.49 -0.14 0.14
C LEU A 28 -2.85 0.10 -0.53
N ARG A 29 -2.98 1.18 -1.30
CA ARG A 29 -4.20 1.53 -2.05
C ARG A 29 -4.44 0.61 -3.23
N GLU A 30 -3.38 0.29 -3.98
CA GLU A 30 -3.43 -0.68 -5.08
C GLU A 30 -3.89 -2.05 -4.58
N PHE A 31 -3.36 -2.51 -3.44
CA PHE A 31 -3.81 -3.75 -2.82
C PHE A 31 -5.30 -3.71 -2.45
N ASN A 32 -5.84 -2.55 -2.09
CA ASN A 32 -7.26 -2.37 -1.80
C ASN A 32 -8.14 -2.23 -3.05
N GLY A 33 -7.55 -2.21 -4.26
CA GLY A 33 -8.27 -2.17 -5.54
C GLY A 33 -8.38 -0.79 -6.17
N GLU A 34 -7.66 0.22 -5.65
CA GLU A 34 -7.60 1.54 -6.29
C GLU A 34 -6.71 1.48 -7.54
N ALA A 35 -7.21 2.02 -8.66
CA ALA A 35 -6.48 2.07 -9.93
C ALA A 35 -5.85 3.45 -10.21
N GLN A 36 -6.25 4.49 -9.47
CA GLN A 36 -5.77 5.87 -9.61
C GLN A 36 -5.43 6.41 -8.23
N ASN A 37 -4.48 7.34 -8.14
CA ASN A 37 -4.03 7.94 -6.88
C ASN A 37 -3.59 6.90 -5.84
N ILE A 38 -2.82 5.91 -6.28
CA ILE A 38 -2.38 4.77 -5.47
C ILE A 38 -1.32 5.11 -4.42
N ASP A 39 -0.81 6.34 -4.45
CA ASP A 39 0.24 6.82 -3.56
C ASP A 39 -0.34 7.52 -2.34
N ILE A 40 0.24 7.24 -1.17
CA ILE A 40 0.05 7.96 0.07
C ILE A 40 1.33 8.76 0.32
N ILE A 41 1.21 10.08 0.24
CA ILE A 41 2.35 11.01 0.34
C ILE A 41 3.09 10.86 1.68
N ASP A 42 4.42 11.00 1.63
CA ASP A 42 5.27 11.09 2.82
C ASP A 42 4.92 12.33 3.66
N PRO A 43 4.50 12.16 4.93
CA PRO A 43 4.16 13.28 5.79
C PRO A 43 5.37 13.99 6.43
N TYR A 44 6.61 13.55 6.23
CA TYR A 44 7.80 14.00 6.98
C TYR A 44 7.99 15.52 7.01
N TYR A 45 7.79 16.20 5.86
CA TYR A 45 7.94 17.66 5.73
C TYR A 45 6.61 18.42 5.79
N THR A 46 5.56 17.81 6.35
CA THR A 46 4.21 18.41 6.40
C THR A 46 3.88 19.00 7.77
N SER A 47 2.82 19.81 7.84
CA SER A 47 2.30 20.28 9.14
C SER A 47 1.67 19.14 9.94
N ASP A 48 1.60 19.28 11.26
CA ASP A 48 0.92 18.31 12.12
C ASP A 48 -0.52 18.00 11.68
N GLU A 49 -1.22 19.00 11.13
CA GLU A 49 -2.57 18.82 10.61
C GLU A 49 -2.58 17.87 9.41
N THR A 50 -1.67 18.09 8.45
CA THR A 50 -1.51 17.23 7.27
C THR A 50 -1.04 15.84 7.66
N TYR A 51 -0.07 15.74 8.57
CA TYR A 51 0.39 14.48 9.14
C TYR A 51 -0.78 13.68 9.75
N ARG A 52 -1.64 14.32 10.55
CA ARG A 52 -2.84 13.69 11.12
C ARG A 52 -3.84 13.24 10.05
N LYS A 53 -4.00 14.00 8.96
CA LYS A 53 -4.85 13.60 7.83
C LYS A 53 -4.29 12.35 7.14
N ILE A 54 -2.98 12.32 6.90
CA ILE A 54 -2.30 11.16 6.29
C ILE A 54 -2.40 9.92 7.19
N MET A 55 -2.22 10.07 8.51
CA MET A 55 -2.42 8.97 9.46
C MET A 55 -3.82 8.39 9.43
N LYS A 56 -4.86 9.22 9.31
CA LYS A 56 -6.25 8.75 9.15
C LYS A 56 -6.46 7.98 7.84
N ILE A 57 -5.81 8.41 6.76
CA ILE A 57 -5.82 7.70 5.48
C ILE A 57 -5.19 6.32 5.64
N ILE A 58 -4.01 6.23 6.27
CA ILE A 58 -3.32 4.96 6.52
C ILE A 58 -4.17 4.02 7.38
N ASP A 59 -4.73 4.49 8.50
CA ASP A 59 -5.59 3.68 9.37
C ASP A 59 -6.78 3.06 8.61
N ASN A 60 -7.47 3.87 7.80
CA ASN A 60 -8.59 3.38 6.99
C ASN A 60 -8.14 2.33 5.95
N GLN A 61 -7.02 2.58 5.27
CA GLN A 61 -6.50 1.70 4.23
C GLN A 61 -5.96 0.37 4.80
N VAL A 62 -5.33 0.40 5.98
CA VAL A 62 -4.90 -0.83 6.69
C VAL A 62 -6.11 -1.69 7.09
N LYS A 63 -7.18 -1.08 7.61
CA LYS A 63 -8.42 -1.80 7.94
C LYS A 63 -9.04 -2.48 6.72
N GLN A 64 -9.03 -1.82 5.56
CA GLN A 64 -9.50 -2.41 4.31
C GLN A 64 -8.60 -3.57 3.86
N ALA A 65 -7.28 -3.40 3.94
CA ALA A 65 -6.34 -4.45 3.56
C ALA A 65 -6.52 -5.71 4.43
N LEU A 66 -6.69 -5.54 5.74
CA LEU A 66 -6.97 -6.65 6.65
C LEU A 66 -8.26 -7.38 6.29
N LYS A 67 -9.36 -6.65 6.01
CA LYS A 67 -10.63 -7.25 5.58
C LYS A 67 -10.45 -8.05 4.29
N LYS A 68 -9.72 -7.50 3.31
CA LYS A 68 -9.44 -8.18 2.04
C LYS A 68 -8.61 -9.45 2.23
N ILE A 69 -7.59 -9.41 3.09
CA ILE A 69 -6.77 -10.60 3.43
C ILE A 69 -7.65 -11.68 4.07
N ILE A 70 -8.50 -11.32 5.03
CA ILE A 70 -9.44 -12.26 5.67
C ILE A 70 -10.39 -12.87 4.63
N GLN A 71 -10.94 -12.05 3.71
CA GLN A 71 -11.80 -12.53 2.64
C GLN A 71 -11.09 -13.52 1.72
N ILE A 72 -9.86 -13.21 1.29
CA ILE A 72 -9.05 -14.11 0.47
C ILE A 72 -8.84 -15.44 1.20
N ASN A 73 -8.45 -15.40 2.47
CA ASN A 73 -8.16 -16.60 3.26
C ASN A 73 -9.40 -17.45 3.58
N ASN A 74 -10.57 -16.83 3.73
CA ASN A 74 -11.83 -17.54 3.97
C ASN A 74 -12.52 -18.01 2.68
N SER A 75 -12.09 -17.53 1.52
CA SER A 75 -12.59 -17.99 0.21
C SER A 75 -11.75 -19.11 -0.39
N ILE A 76 -10.72 -19.57 0.35
CA ILE A 76 -9.84 -20.69 0.02
C ILE A 76 -10.35 -21.95 0.73
#